data_AF-A0ABD5XXM2-F1
#
_entry.id   AF-A0ABD5XXM2-F1
#
_cell.length_a   1.000
_cell.length_b   1.000
_cell.length_c   1.000
_cell.angle_alpha   90.00
_cell.angle_beta   90.00
_cell.angle_gamma   90.00
#
_symmetry.space_group_name_H-M   'P 1'
#
loop_
_entity.id
_entity.type
_entity.pdbx_description
1 polymer ?
#
loop_
_entity_poly.entity_id
_entity_poly.type
_entity_poly.pdbx_seq_one_letter_code
_entity_poly.pdbx_strand_id
1 'polypeptide(L)' 'MLAVAIDEGYYAVPREATLTDVAETLSVSKSTCSDILHRCESSIVTWFATEEFTQP' A
#
# COMPACT_ATOMS: atom_id res chain seq x y z
N MET A 1 0.55 -3.90 7.65
CA MET A 1 -0.51 -3.39 6.75
C MET A 1 -0.15 -3.62 5.28
N LEU A 2 0.98 -3.08 4.78
CA LEU A 2 1.39 -3.29 3.39
C LEU A 2 1.42 -4.78 2.98
N ALA A 3 2.01 -5.64 3.81
CA ALA A 3 2.04 -7.09 3.56
C ALA A 3 0.63 -7.71 3.44
N VAL A 4 -0.30 -7.32 4.31
CA VAL A 4 -1.69 -7.79 4.25
C VAL A 4 -2.39 -7.26 3.01
N ALA A 5 -2.20 -6.00 2.65
CA ALA A 5 -2.74 -5.45 1.41
C ALA A 5 -2.21 -6.19 0.16
N ILE A 6 -0.94 -6.63 0.17
CA ILE A 6 -0.38 -7.45 -0.92
C ILE A 6 -1.04 -8.83 -0.94
N ASP A 7 -1.11 -9.50 0.21
CA ASP A 7 -1.67 -10.85 0.35
C ASP A 7 -3.15 -10.93 -0.03
N GLU A 8 -3.94 -9.94 0.37
CA GLU A 8 -5.35 -9.79 0.01
C GLU A 8 -5.54 -9.38 -1.46
N GLY A 9 -4.47 -9.04 -2.19
CA GLY A 9 -4.59 -8.64 -3.60
C GLY A 9 -5.12 -7.22 -3.80
N TYR A 10 -4.97 -6.33 -2.82
CA TYR A 10 -5.29 -4.90 -2.94
C TYR A 10 -4.47 -4.19 -4.04
N TYR A 11 -3.25 -4.69 -4.30
CA TYR A 11 -2.36 -4.21 -5.37
C TYR A 11 -2.36 -5.11 -6.61
N ALA A 12 -3.20 -6.17 -6.66
CA ALA A 12 -3.32 -7.03 -7.83
C ALA A 12 -3.92 -6.29 -9.03
N VAL A 13 -3.65 -6.79 -10.24
CA VAL A 13 -4.23 -6.26 -11.49
C VAL A 13 -4.83 -7.43 -12.28
N PRO A 14 -6.17 -7.59 -12.34
CA PRO A 14 -7.20 -6.74 -11.71
C PRO A 14 -7.17 -6.80 -10.17
N ARG A 15 -7.69 -5.75 -9.52
CA ARG A 15 -7.72 -5.66 -8.06
C ARG A 15 -8.65 -6.75 -7.47
N GLU A 16 -8.14 -7.49 -6.49
CA GLU A 16 -8.85 -8.62 -5.87
C GLU A 16 -9.46 -8.26 -4.50
N ALA A 17 -8.91 -7.25 -3.81
CA ALA A 17 -9.45 -6.71 -2.56
C ALA A 17 -9.52 -5.19 -2.53
N THR A 18 -10.43 -4.65 -1.71
CA THR A 18 -10.61 -3.22 -1.48
C THR A 18 -9.86 -2.74 -0.24
N LEU A 19 -9.72 -1.41 -0.10
CA LEU A 19 -9.16 -0.81 1.11
C LEU A 19 -10.00 -1.13 2.36
N THR A 20 -11.32 -1.34 2.18
CA THR A 20 -12.21 -1.73 3.27
C THR A 20 -11.89 -3.14 3.75
N ASP A 21 -11.69 -4.09 2.82
CA ASP A 21 -11.36 -5.48 3.16
C ASP A 21 -10.06 -5.56 3.98
N VAL A 22 -9.01 -4.83 3.55
CA VAL A 22 -7.75 -4.74 4.30
C VAL A 22 -7.93 -4.11 5.69
N ALA A 23 -8.78 -3.09 5.80
CA ALA A 23 -9.07 -2.44 7.08
C ALA A 23 -9.83 -3.38 8.03
N GLU A 24 -10.77 -4.16 7.51
CA GLU A 24 -11.53 -5.18 8.25
C GLU A 24 -10.61 -6.32 8.71
N THR A 25 -9.77 -6.87 7.84
CA THR A 25 -8.77 -7.92 8.19
C THR A 25 -7.87 -7.47 9.34
N LEU A 26 -7.51 -6.19 9.40
CA LEU A 26 -6.64 -5.63 10.44
C LEU A 26 -7.40 -5.03 11.64
N SER A 27 -8.75 -5.03 11.61
CA SER A 27 -9.60 -4.40 12.64
C SER A 27 -9.24 -2.93 12.91
N VAL A 28 -8.96 -2.17 11.85
CA VAL A 28 -8.66 -0.74 11.92
C VAL A 28 -9.70 0.09 11.16
N SER A 29 -9.75 1.39 11.43
CA SER A 29 -10.57 2.29 10.63
C SER A 29 -10.03 2.41 9.19
N LYS A 30 -10.93 2.66 8.24
CA LYS A 30 -10.55 2.89 6.83
C LYS A 30 -9.58 4.07 6.67
N SER A 31 -9.73 5.14 7.45
CA SER A 31 -8.81 6.29 7.41
C SER A 31 -7.43 5.92 7.91
N THR A 32 -7.33 5.21 9.05
CA THR A 32 -6.06 4.69 9.55
C THR A 32 -5.38 3.77 8.53
N CYS A 33 -6.17 2.90 7.88
CA CYS A 33 -5.66 2.01 6.84
C CYS A 33 -5.10 2.80 5.64
N SER A 34 -5.86 3.78 5.17
CA SER A 34 -5.46 4.67 4.08
C SER A 34 -4.16 5.42 4.41
N ASP A 35 -4.09 6.03 5.59
CA ASP A 35 -2.94 6.87 5.99
C ASP A 35 -1.65 6.05 6.08
N ILE A 36 -1.72 4.85 6.65
CA ILE A 36 -0.55 3.98 6.78
C ILE A 36 -0.10 3.48 5.41
N LEU A 37 -1.03 2.99 4.56
CA LEU A 37 -0.68 2.54 3.21
C LEU A 37 -0.08 3.68 2.38
N HIS A 38 -0.68 4.87 2.43
CA HIS A 38 -0.18 6.01 1.67
C HIS A 38 1.23 6.43 2.11
N ARG A 39 1.54 6.38 3.41
CA ARG A 39 2.91 6.64 3.91
C ARG A 39 3.92 5.58 3.45
N CYS A 40 3.51 4.31 3.46
CA CYS A 40 4.34 3.23 2.93
C CYS A 40 4.59 3.41 1.43
N GLU A 41 3.54 3.66 0.66
CA GLU A 41 3.61 3.92 -0.79
C GLU A 41 4.49 5.11 -1.11
N SER A 42 4.32 6.23 -0.41
CA SER A 42 5.17 7.42 -0.58
C SER A 42 6.64 7.09 -0.34
N SER A 43 6.96 6.32 0.71
CA SER A 43 8.34 5.94 1.02
C SER A 43 8.94 5.07 -0.08
N ILE A 44 8.16 4.10 -0.59
CA ILE A 44 8.58 3.19 -1.66
C ILE A 44 8.79 3.96 -2.97
N VAL A 45 7.86 4.83 -3.35
CA VAL A 45 7.95 5.63 -4.57
C VAL A 45 9.15 6.58 -4.51
N THR A 46 9.37 7.26 -3.38
CA THR A 46 10.52 8.16 -3.21
C THR A 46 11.84 7.39 -3.28
N TRP A 47 11.94 6.25 -2.60
CA TRP A 47 13.13 5.39 -2.65
C TRP A 47 13.41 4.90 -4.08
N PHE A 48 12.39 4.32 -4.73
CA PHE A 48 12.51 3.82 -6.11
C PHE A 48 12.92 4.92 -7.08
N ALA A 49 12.32 6.11 -6.97
CA ALA A 49 12.68 7.23 -7.83
C ALA A 49 14.12 7.72 -7.61
N THR A 50 14.58 7.66 -6.36
CA THR A 50 15.98 7.96 -6.02
C THR A 50 16.92 6.96 -6.67
N GLU A 51 16.62 5.66 -6.64
CA GLU A 51 17.52 4.64 -7.19
C GLU A 51 17.49 4.54 -8.72
N GLU A 52 16.32 4.65 -9.34
CA GLU A 52 16.13 4.36 -10.77
C GLU A 52 16.22 5.61 -11.66
N PHE A 53 15.85 6.79 -11.15
CA PHE A 53 15.79 8.02 -11.95
C PHE A 53 16.78 9.10 -11.51
N THR A 54 17.57 8.84 -10.46
CA THR A 54 18.63 9.76 -9.98
C THR A 54 20.04 9.23 -10.28
N GLN A 55 20.19 8.30 -11.23
CA GLN A 55 21.50 8.02 -11.82
C GLN A 55 21.82 9.05 -12.92
N PRO A 56 23.05 9.60 -12.97
CA PRO A 56 23.47 10.58 -13.98
C PRO A 56 23.52 10.03 -15.40
#